data_AF-A0A1M7HS58-F1
#
_entry.id   AF-A0A1M7HS58-F1
#
_cell.length_a   1.000
_cell.length_b   1.000
_cell.length_c   1.000
_cell.angle_alpha   90.00
_cell.angle_beta   90.00
_cell.angle_gamma   90.00
#
_symmetry.space_group_name_H-M   'P 1'
#
loop_
_entity.id
_entity.type
_entity.pdbx_description
1 polymer ?
#
loop_
_entity_poly.entity_id
_entity_poly.type
_entity_poly.pdbx_seq_one_letter_code
_entity_poly.pdbx_strand_id
1 'polypeptide(L)' 'MNLAARKYNFIQELTDIDESLLEKLEIILKTSKKDWFTDLNLEEKQQIEIGLKQAENDEFISHETVMNKFAKWH' A
#
# COMPACT_ATOMS: atom_id res chain seq x y z
N MET A 1 -0.15 26.50 -8.01
CA MET A 1 -0.55 26.61 -6.57
C MET A 1 0.68 26.81 -5.71
N ASN A 2 0.62 27.71 -4.73
CA ASN A 2 1.71 27.95 -3.76
C ASN A 2 1.71 26.82 -2.71
N LEU A 3 2.90 26.29 -2.37
CA LEU A 3 3.07 25.25 -1.36
C LEU A 3 2.46 25.63 0.00
N ALA A 4 2.58 26.90 0.39
CA ALA A 4 2.00 27.41 1.63
C ALA A 4 0.46 27.32 1.62
N ALA A 5 -0.16 27.72 0.52
CA ALA A 5 -1.61 27.64 0.36
C ALA A 5 -2.10 26.18 0.38
N ARG A 6 -1.36 25.26 -0.26
CA ARG A 6 -1.70 23.82 -0.23
C ARG A 6 -1.58 23.22 1.16
N LYS A 7 -0.56 23.59 1.94
CA LYS A 7 -0.41 23.16 3.34
C LYS A 7 -1.54 23.67 4.21
N TYR A 8 -1.93 24.93 4.02
CA TYR A 8 -3.03 25.54 4.77
C TYR A 8 -4.35 24.81 4.52
N ASN A 9 -4.72 24.58 3.25
CA ASN A 9 -5.94 23.86 2.92
C ASN A 9 -5.96 22.44 3.49
N PHE A 10 -4.83 21.74 3.42
CA PHE A 10 -4.73 20.39 3.98
C PHE A 10 -4.95 20.36 5.50
N ILE A 11 -4.43 21.35 6.23
CA ILE A 11 -4.68 21.46 7.68
C ILE A 11 -6.18 21.68 7.97
N GLN A 12 -6.89 22.44 7.13
CA GLN A 12 -8.33 22.59 7.25
C GLN A 12 -9.07 21.27 6.99
N GLU A 13 -8.68 20.52 5.97
CA GLU A 13 -9.30 19.21 5.70
C GLU A 13 -9.12 18.23 6.86
N LEU A 14 -7.97 18.28 7.58
CA LEU A 14 -7.71 17.44 8.74
C LEU A 14 -8.63 17.71 9.94
N THR A 15 -9.35 18.84 10.01
CA THR A 15 -10.29 19.08 11.12
C THR A 15 -11.59 18.32 10.96
N ASP A 16 -11.90 17.88 9.74
CA ASP A 16 -13.21 17.31 9.39
C ASP A 16 -13.16 15.78 9.21
N ILE A 17 -11.98 15.15 9.33
CA ILE A 17 -11.81 13.71 9.17
C ILE A 17 -12.12 12.94 10.46
N ASP A 18 -12.51 11.67 10.31
CA ASP A 18 -12.72 10.77 11.44
C ASP A 18 -11.40 10.22 12.03
N GLU A 19 -11.51 9.67 13.24
CA GLU A 19 -10.38 9.13 14.02
C GLU A 19 -9.65 7.99 13.28
N SER A 20 -10.38 7.13 12.56
CA SER A 20 -9.80 5.99 11.85
C SER A 20 -8.93 6.42 10.66
N LEU A 21 -9.32 7.49 9.99
CA LEU A 21 -8.58 8.09 8.90
C LEU A 21 -7.38 8.88 9.42
N LEU A 22 -7.55 9.60 10.53
CA LEU A 22 -6.46 10.31 11.20
C LEU A 22 -5.36 9.34 11.64
N GLU A 23 -5.71 8.21 12.24
CA GLU A 23 -4.74 7.19 12.67
C GLU A 23 -3.92 6.63 11.49
N LYS A 24 -4.56 6.35 10.35
CA LYS A 24 -3.87 5.91 9.13
C LYS A 24 -2.93 6.98 8.58
N LEU A 25 -3.35 8.25 8.59
CA LEU A 25 -2.52 9.36 8.14
C LEU A 25 -1.32 9.56 9.08
N GLU A 26 -1.52 9.45 10.39
CA GLU A 26 -0.42 9.48 11.35
C GLU A 26 0.57 8.35 11.11
N ILE A 27 0.10 7.14 10.83
CA ILE A 27 0.97 6.02 10.46
C ILE A 27 1.76 6.37 9.20
N ILE A 28 1.15 6.93 8.16
CA ILE A 28 1.85 7.31 6.92
C ILE A 28 2.88 8.43 7.17
N LEU A 29 2.57 9.39 8.04
CA LEU A 29 3.48 10.49 8.40
C LEU A 29 4.62 10.05 9.33
N LYS A 30 4.37 9.10 10.23
CA LYS A 30 5.31 8.55 11.22
C LYS A 30 6.18 7.44 10.63
N THR A 31 5.62 6.64 9.72
CA THR A 31 6.39 5.70 8.90
C THR A 31 7.34 6.55 8.09
N SER A 32 8.60 6.49 8.49
CA SER A 32 9.63 7.41 8.03
C SER A 32 9.64 7.51 6.50
N LYS A 33 10.24 8.58 5.96
CA LYS A 33 10.60 8.70 4.53
C LYS A 33 11.47 7.54 4.00
N LYS A 34 11.78 6.55 4.83
CA LYS A 34 12.47 5.33 4.46
C LYS A 34 11.51 4.48 3.63
N ASP A 35 11.93 4.21 2.41
CA ASP A 35 11.24 3.28 1.53
C ASP A 35 11.14 1.91 2.22
N TRP A 36 9.91 1.40 2.38
CA TRP A 36 9.64 0.09 2.98
C TRP A 36 10.40 -1.03 2.27
N PHE A 37 10.72 -0.86 0.98
CA PHE A 37 11.52 -1.80 0.21
C PHE A 37 12.92 -1.99 0.81
N THR A 38 13.46 -0.97 1.50
CA THR A 38 14.78 -1.08 2.15
C THR A 38 14.79 -2.00 3.36
N ASP A 39 13.63 -2.21 4.00
CA ASP A 39 13.48 -3.07 5.18
C ASP A 39 13.30 -4.55 4.82
N LEU A 40 12.99 -4.87 3.56
CA LEU A 40 12.85 -6.25 3.10
C LEU A 40 14.19 -6.98 3.08
N ASN A 41 14.15 -8.25 3.43
CA ASN A 41 15.28 -9.16 3.26
C ASN A 41 15.48 -9.55 1.77
N LEU A 42 16.57 -10.26 1.48
CA LEU A 42 16.94 -10.59 0.10
C LEU A 42 15.90 -11.50 -0.58
N GLU A 43 15.35 -12.46 0.14
CA GLU A 43 14.37 -13.41 -0.39
C GLU A 43 13.06 -12.69 -0.74
N GLU A 44 12.59 -11.80 0.14
CA GLU A 44 11.40 -10.98 -0.10
C GLU A 44 11.57 -10.10 -1.35
N LYS A 45 12.74 -9.47 -1.52
CA LYS A 45 13.06 -8.68 -2.72
C LYS A 45 13.05 -9.54 -3.98
N GLN A 46 13.64 -10.73 -3.92
CA GLN A 46 13.64 -11.68 -5.04
C GLN A 46 12.21 -12.13 -5.41
N GLN A 47 11.34 -12.38 -4.43
CA GLN A 47 9.94 -12.72 -4.70
C GLN A 47 9.20 -11.59 -5.40
N ILE A 48 9.46 -10.33 -5.04
CA ILE A 48 8.89 -9.18 -5.74
C ILE A 48 9.36 -9.15 -7.20
N GLU A 49 10.65 -9.34 -7.47
CA GLU A 49 11.18 -9.38 -8.85
C GLU A 49 10.57 -10.52 -9.67
N ILE A 50 10.37 -11.69 -9.06
CA ILE A 50 9.68 -12.82 -9.71
C ILE A 50 8.23 -12.44 -10.02
N GLY A 51 7.50 -11.88 -9.06
CA GLY A 51 6.11 -11.48 -9.24
C GLY A 51 5.93 -10.41 -10.33
N LEU A 52 6.87 -9.48 -10.46
CA LEU A 52 6.87 -8.49 -11.54
C LEU A 52 7.04 -9.16 -12.92
N LYS A 53 7.99 -10.08 -13.06
CA LYS A 53 8.19 -10.85 -14.32
C LYS A 53 6.98 -11.69 -14.67
N GLN A 54 6.36 -12.33 -13.67
CA GLN A 54 5.13 -13.10 -13.85
C GLN A 54 4.00 -12.19 -14.35
N ALA A 55 3.84 -10.99 -13.77
CA ALA A 55 2.84 -10.03 -14.20
C ALA A 55 3.06 -9.56 -15.65
N GLU A 56 4.32 -9.31 -16.04
CA GLU A 56 4.69 -8.95 -17.42
C GLU A 56 4.38 -10.07 -18.44
N ASN A 57 4.41 -11.33 -17.99
CA ASN A 57 4.12 -12.51 -18.80
C ASN A 57 2.65 -12.96 -18.73
N ASP A 58 1.74 -12.16 -18.16
CA ASP A 58 0.34 -12.53 -17.89
C ASP A 58 0.18 -13.80 -17.02
N GLU A 59 1.19 -14.14 -16.21
CA GLU A 59 1.23 -15.28 -15.29
C GLU A 59 0.58 -14.96 -13.93
N PHE A 60 -0.60 -14.33 -13.95
CA PHE A 60 -1.40 -14.08 -12.76
C PHE A 60 -2.80 -14.68 -12.91
N ILE A 61 -3.41 -15.04 -11.77
CA ILE A 61 -4.78 -15.54 -11.72
C ILE A 61 -5.63 -14.63 -10.85
N SER A 62 -6.92 -14.56 -11.17
CA SER A 62 -7.83 -13.72 -10.40
C SER A 62 -7.95 -14.22 -8.96
N HIS A 63 -8.21 -13.29 -8.04
CA HIS A 63 -8.48 -13.62 -6.64
C HIS A 63 -9.62 -14.63 -6.50
N GLU A 64 -10.70 -14.48 -7.28
CA GLU A 64 -11.82 -15.42 -7.33
C GLU A 64 -11.35 -16.85 -7.68
N THR A 65 -10.51 -16.99 -8.71
CA THR A 65 -9.94 -18.28 -9.12
C THR A 65 -9.10 -18.93 -8.02
N VAL A 66 -8.34 -18.14 -7.26
CA VAL A 66 -7.57 -18.63 -6.10
C VAL A 66 -8.52 -19.13 -5.01
N MET A 67 -9.51 -18.31 -4.63
CA MET A 67 -10.43 -18.62 -3.54
C MET A 67 -11.31 -19.84 -3.85
N ASN A 68 -11.69 -20.04 -5.12
CA ASN A 68 -12.42 -21.23 -5.56
C ASN A 68 -11.68 -22.54 -5.26
N LYS A 69 -10.33 -22.55 -5.17
CA LYS A 69 -9.59 -23.76 -4.73
C LYS A 69 -9.89 -24.13 -3.28
N PHE A 70 -10.19 -23.14 -2.44
CA PHE A 70 -10.47 -23.32 -1.03
C PHE A 70 -11.95 -23.51 -0.69
N ALA A 71 -12.85 -23.32 -1.66
CA ALA A 71 -14.29 -23.47 -1.49
C ALA A 71 -14.72 -24.86 -0.97
N LYS A 72 -13.89 -25.89 -1.15
CA LYS A 72 -14.15 -27.26 -0.67
C LYS A 72 -14.00 -27.43 0.85
N TRP A 73 -13.33 -26.52 1.54
CA TRP A 73 -13.09 -26.57 2.99
C TRP A 73 -13.92 -25.54 3.75
N HIS A 74 -14.94 -24.97 3.09
CA HIS A 74 -15.82 -23.98 3.66
C HIS A 74 -17.12 -24.56 4.19
#